data_AF-A0A844AAI4-F1
#
_entry.id   AF-A0A844AAI4-F1
#
_cell.length_a   1.000
_cell.length_b   1.000
_cell.length_c   1.000
_cell.angle_alpha   90.00
_cell.angle_beta   90.00
_cell.angle_gamma   90.00
#
_symmetry.space_group_name_H-M   'P 1'
#
loop_
_entity.id
_entity.type
_entity.pdbx_description
1 polymer ?
#
loop_
_entity_poly.entity_id
_entity_poly.type
_entity_poly.pdbx_seq_one_letter_code
_entity_poly.pdbx_strand_id
1 'polypeptide(L)' 'MTEQHCATLGWAFLHKPTREAFRRSTGENIAPALERYREWVEENLVGKPGNIPEDAEAAA' A
#
# COMPACT_ATOMS: atom_id res chain seq x y z
N MET A 1 -5.38 -17.60 5.90
CA MET A 1 -4.41 -16.56 6.30
C MET A 1 -5.00 -15.79 7.47
N THR A 2 -4.29 -15.65 8.58
CA THR A 2 -4.74 -14.87 9.75
C THR A 2 -4.39 -13.38 9.57
N GLU A 3 -5.08 -12.47 10.26
CA GLU A 3 -4.76 -11.04 10.24
C GLU A 3 -3.30 -10.74 10.62
N GLN A 4 -2.77 -11.43 11.62
CA GLN A 4 -1.38 -11.26 12.05
C GLN A 4 -0.37 -11.67 10.97
N HIS A 5 -0.67 -12.72 10.21
CA HIS A 5 0.11 -13.13 9.05
C HIS A 5 0.08 -12.06 7.95
N CYS A 6 -1.10 -11.50 7.63
CA CYS A 6 -1.23 -10.40 6.68
C CYS A 6 -0.43 -9.17 7.11
N ALA A 7 -0.52 -8.79 8.39
CA ALA A 7 0.20 -7.65 8.95
C ALA A 7 1.73 -7.84 8.87
N THR A 8 2.21 -9.06 9.12
CA THR A 8 3.63 -9.40 9.03
C THR A 8 4.15 -9.29 7.60
N LEU A 9 3.39 -9.78 6.62
CA LEU A 9 3.72 -9.62 5.20
C LEU A 9 3.71 -8.15 4.77
N GLY A 10 2.69 -7.39 5.17
CA GLY A 10 2.60 -5.96 4.91
C GLY A 10 3.81 -5.19 5.47
N TRP A 11 4.20 -5.48 6.71
CA TRP A 11 5.42 -4.93 7.31
C TRP A 11 6.67 -5.27 6.48
N ALA A 12 6.83 -6.54 6.09
CA ALA A 12 8.00 -7.02 5.36
C ALA A 12 8.16 -6.34 3.98
N PHE A 13 7.06 -6.08 3.27
CA PHE A 13 7.07 -5.35 1.99
C PHE A 13 7.54 -3.90 2.16
N LEU A 14 7.22 -3.26 3.28
CA LEU A 14 7.59 -1.86 3.52
C LEU A 14 8.98 -1.73 4.18
N HIS A 15 9.44 -2.76 4.88
CA HIS A 15 10.73 -2.77 5.59
C HIS A 15 11.93 -2.77 4.63
N LYS A 16 12.68 -1.66 4.58
CA LYS A 16 13.80 -1.47 3.65
C LYS A 16 14.89 -2.57 3.72
N PRO A 17 15.37 -2.99 4.90
CA PRO A 17 16.37 -4.06 5.00
C PRO A 17 15.91 -5.39 4.39
N THR A 18 14.63 -5.74 4.57
CA THR A 18 14.07 -6.98 4.02
C THR A 18 14.02 -6.93 2.49
N ARG A 19 13.61 -5.80 1.91
CA ARG A 19 13.65 -5.59 0.45
C ARG A 19 15.07 -5.64 -0.11
N GLU A 20 16.03 -5.09 0.62
CA GLU A 20 17.44 -5.13 0.22
C GLU A 20 18.02 -6.55 0.26
N ALA A 21 17.67 -7.34 1.28
CA ALA A 21 18.05 -8.75 1.34
C ALA A 21 17.47 -9.53 0.15
N PHE A 22 16.18 -9.34 -0.16
CA PHE A 22 15.54 -9.94 -1.33
C PHE A 22 16.26 -9.59 -2.64
N ARG A 23 16.56 -8.30 -2.86
CA ARG A 23 17.29 -7.82 -4.04
C ARG A 23 18.66 -8.48 -4.18
N ARG A 24 19.40 -8.62 -3.08
CA ARG A 24 20.73 -9.27 -3.08
C ARG A 24 20.64 -10.76 -3.38
N SER A 25 19.59 -11.44 -2.91
CA SER A 25 19.42 -12.88 -3.09
C SER A 25 18.87 -13.27 -4.46
N THR A 26 18.11 -12.38 -5.12
CA THR A 26 17.39 -12.69 -6.38
C THR A 26 17.85 -11.86 -7.57
N GLY A 27 18.48 -10.71 -7.33
CA GLY A 27 18.75 -9.70 -8.35
C GLY A 27 17.53 -8.80 -8.68
N GLU A 28 16.35 -9.09 -8.13
CA GLU A 28 15.12 -8.37 -8.44
C GLU A 28 14.90 -7.17 -7.51
N ASN A 29 14.50 -6.02 -8.08
CA ASN A 29 14.13 -4.84 -7.30
C ASN A 29 12.61 -4.62 -7.33
N ILE A 30 11.94 -5.01 -6.23
CA ILE A 30 10.49 -4.88 -6.09
C ILE A 30 10.01 -3.47 -5.70
N ALA A 31 10.93 -2.58 -5.29
CA ALA A 31 10.57 -1.25 -4.78
C ALA A 31 9.68 -0.42 -5.72
N PRO A 32 9.96 -0.33 -7.05
CA PRO A 32 9.13 0.46 -7.96
C PRO A 32 7.70 -0.07 -8.14
N ALA A 33 7.49 -1.38 -7.96
CA ALA A 33 6.15 -1.97 -8.02
C ALA A 33 5.35 -1.65 -6.74
N LEU A 34 6.01 -1.73 -5.57
CA LEU A 34 5.38 -1.41 -4.29
C LEU A 34 5.04 0.07 -4.16
N GLU A 35 5.87 0.97 -4.72
CA GLU A 35 5.57 2.40 -4.75
C GLU A 35 4.30 2.68 -5.55
N ARG A 36 4.19 2.14 -6.78
CA ARG A 36 2.98 2.28 -7.61
C ARG A 36 1.74 1.66 -6.95
N TYR A 37 1.90 0.51 -6.30
CA TYR A 37 0.80 -0.12 -5.58
C TYR A 37 0.33 0.74 -4.40
N ARG A 38 1.26 1.31 -3.64
CA ARG A 38 0.95 2.24 -2.56
C ARG A 38 0.19 3.46 -3.08
N GLU A 39 0.70 4.11 -4.13
CA GLU A 39 0.04 5.27 -4.74
C GLU A 39 -1.41 4.93 -5.12
N TRP A 40 -1.62 3.83 -5.82
CA TRP A 40 -2.96 3.40 -6.21
C TRP A 40 -3.87 3.13 -5.00
N VAL A 41 -3.37 2.45 -3.96
CA VAL A 41 -4.15 2.17 -2.74
C VAL A 41 -4.52 3.45 -1.99
N GLU A 42 -3.57 4.39 -1.87
CA GLU A 42 -3.82 5.70 -1.25
C GLU A 42 -4.90 6.47 -2.01
N GLU A 43 -4.88 6.44 -3.35
CA GLU A 43 -5.87 7.13 -4.18
C GLU A 43 -7.25 6.47 -4.19
N ASN A 44 -7.34 5.14 -4.16
CA ASN A 44 -8.59 4.42 -4.44
C ASN A 44 -9.26 3.80 -3.22
N LEU A 45 -8.48 3.41 -2.20
CA LEU A 45 -9.02 2.67 -1.04
C LEU A 45 -9.00 3.48 0.25
N VAL A 46 -7.95 4.28 0.46
CA VAL A 46 -7.85 5.16 1.64
C VAL A 46 -8.58 6.48 1.39
N GLY A 47 -8.63 6.91 0.12
CA GLY A 47 -9.16 8.20 -0.29
C GLY A 47 -8.15 9.32 -0.02
N LYS A 48 -8.09 10.32 -0.91
CA LYS A 48 -7.29 11.52 -0.65
C LYS A 48 -7.93 12.29 0.52
N PRO A 49 -7.17 12.66 1.56
CA PRO A 49 -7.66 13.59 2.57
C PRO A 49 -8.00 14.91 1.86
N GLY A 50 -9.29 15.17 1.67
CA GLY A 50 -9.80 16.33 0.91
C GLY A 50 -10.86 15.99 -0.14
N ASN A 51 -11.08 14.71 -0.47
CA ASN A 51 -12.15 14.29 -1.38
C ASN A 51 -13.37 13.80 -0.56
N ILE A 52 -13.91 14.66 0.30
CA ILE A 52 -15.26 14.47 0.82
C ILE A 52 -16.19 15.00 -0.28
N PRO A 53 -17.01 14.16 -0.94
CA PRO A 53 -18.04 14.69 -1.83
C PRO A 53 -19.02 15.52 -0.99
N GLU A 54 -19.10 16.83 -1.23
CA GLU A 54 -20.05 17.75 -0.60
C GLU A 54 -21.52 17.48 -1.00
N ASP A 55 -21.78 16.56 -1.93
CA ASP A 55 -23.11 16.27 -2.47
C ASP A 55 -23.75 15.00 -1.86
N ALA A 56 -23.98 14.99 -0.55
CA ALA A 56 -24.79 13.95 0.10
C ALA A 56 -26.11 14.46 0.71
N GLU A 57 -26.46 15.73 0.56
CA GLU A 57 -27.70 16.27 1.15
C GLU A 57 -28.39 17.30 0.24
N ALA A 58 -29.11 16.81 -0.78
CA ALA A 58 -30.14 17.58 -1.47
C ALA A 58 -31.19 16.66 -2.12
N ALA A 59 -31.86 15.82 -1.32
CA ALA A 59 -33.10 15.17 -1.73
C ALA A 59 -33.95 14.79 -0.51
N ALA A 60 -34.66 15.76 0.06
CA ALA A 60 -35.85 15.56 0.89
C ALA A 60 -36.79 16.76 0.73
#